data_AF-A0A7W9AJP6-F1
#
_entry.id   AF-A0A7W9AJP6-F1
#
_cell.length_a   1.000
_cell.length_b   1.000
_cell.length_c   1.000
_cell.angle_alpha   90.00
_cell.angle_beta   90.00
_cell.angle_gamma   90.00
#
_symmetry.space_group_name_H-M   'P 1'
#
loop_
_entity.id
_entity.type
_entity.pdbx_description
1 polymer ?
#
loop_
_entity_poly.entity_id
_entity_poly.type
_entity_poly.pdbx_seq_one_letter_code
_entity_poly.pdbx_strand_id
1 'polypeptide(L)'
;MRIWLACLWLAGCSSGAATDDRAGGNLEAAAIATGVIPDPATAPVEGLYEHVGEAATDKLCLIGAGDRYRLGISVHLGRNVACHAQGRAERKGEALMITLEGKGDCRFAAAFDGEEVRIPGAVPQGCGSYCTGDNSISGVALGKSSAEPADALAARDNDGAPLCTDG
;
A
#
# COMPACT_ATOMS: atom_id res chain seq x y z
N MET A 1 27.66 12.34 60.38
CA MET A 1 27.12 10.97 60.34
C MET A 1 26.18 10.85 59.13
N ARG A 2 26.61 10.11 58.09
CA ARG A 2 25.89 9.35 57.03
C ARG A 2 24.59 9.97 56.47
N ILE A 3 24.59 10.53 55.24
CA ILE A 3 24.20 9.94 53.92
C ILE A 3 22.78 9.32 54.01
N TRP A 4 21.80 9.72 53.19
CA TRP A 4 21.50 9.04 51.93
C TRP A 4 20.72 9.92 50.94
N LEU A 5 21.38 10.21 49.80
CA LEU A 5 20.74 10.50 48.52
C LEU A 5 19.92 9.28 48.09
N ALA A 6 18.66 9.48 47.71
CA ALA A 6 17.91 8.51 46.91
C ALA A 6 17.81 9.04 45.48
N CYS A 7 18.77 8.67 44.64
CA CYS A 7 18.66 8.77 43.19
C CYS A 7 17.62 7.74 42.71
N LEU A 8 16.40 8.18 42.37
CA LEU A 8 15.50 7.36 41.56
C LEU A 8 16.00 7.39 40.12
N TRP A 9 16.75 6.36 39.75
CA TRP A 9 16.99 5.96 38.36
C TRP A 9 15.72 5.29 37.81
N LEU A 10 14.97 6.00 36.95
CA LEU A 10 14.06 5.36 36.00
C LEU A 10 14.89 4.94 34.77
N ALA A 11 15.56 3.80 34.87
CA ALA A 11 16.07 3.06 33.72
C ALA A 11 15.26 1.79 33.57
N GLY A 12 14.50 1.69 32.49
CA GLY A 12 13.64 0.55 32.22
C GLY A 12 12.95 0.60 30.85
N CYS A 13 13.63 1.05 29.80
CA CYS A 13 13.24 0.67 28.44
C CYS A 13 13.59 -0.81 28.25
N SER A 14 12.64 -1.70 28.46
CA SER A 14 12.77 -3.10 28.07
C SER A 14 12.61 -3.21 26.56
N SER A 15 13.75 -3.21 25.84
CA SER A 15 13.79 -3.45 24.41
C SER A 15 13.49 -4.92 24.08
N GLY A 16 12.39 -5.12 23.35
CA GLY A 16 12.22 -6.09 22.26
C GLY A 16 12.52 -7.57 22.54
N ALA A 17 11.48 -8.34 22.85
CA ALA A 17 11.48 -9.76 22.49
C ALA A 17 11.38 -9.84 20.96
N ALA A 18 12.45 -10.27 20.29
CA ALA A 18 12.38 -10.64 18.89
C ALA A 18 11.48 -11.88 18.78
N THR A 19 10.29 -11.70 18.23
CA THR A 19 9.43 -12.79 17.80
C THR A 19 10.18 -13.61 16.75
N ASP A 20 10.18 -14.94 16.88
CA ASP A 20 10.79 -15.81 15.88
C ASP A 20 9.88 -15.85 14.65
N ASP A 21 10.08 -14.91 13.72
CA ASP A 21 9.30 -14.75 12.49
C ASP A 21 9.30 -16.01 11.61
N ARG A 22 10.25 -16.94 11.83
CA ARG A 22 10.29 -18.25 11.13
C ARG A 22 9.16 -19.18 11.55
N ALA A 23 8.75 -19.11 12.81
CA ALA A 23 7.64 -19.93 13.30
C ALA A 23 6.32 -19.48 12.67
N GLY A 24 6.12 -18.17 12.53
CA GLY A 24 5.05 -17.58 11.72
C GLY A 24 5.11 -18.12 10.30
N GLY A 25 6.21 -17.85 9.59
CA GLY A 25 6.35 -18.21 8.16
C GLY A 25 5.99 -19.66 7.83
N ASN A 26 6.33 -20.61 8.72
CA ASN A 26 6.00 -22.02 8.55
C ASN A 26 4.50 -22.33 8.75
N LEU A 27 3.85 -21.65 9.70
CA LEU A 27 2.40 -21.76 9.93
C LEU A 27 1.62 -21.18 8.75
N GLU A 28 2.02 -20.02 8.24
CA GLU A 28 1.38 -19.43 7.06
C GLU A 28 1.55 -20.32 5.83
N ALA A 29 2.74 -20.85 5.58
CA ALA A 29 2.97 -21.79 4.47
C ALA A 29 2.10 -23.07 4.58
N ALA A 30 1.93 -23.61 5.78
CA ALA A 30 1.06 -24.77 6.00
C ALA A 30 -0.44 -24.43 5.84
N ALA A 31 -0.87 -23.24 6.26
CA ALA A 31 -2.22 -22.76 6.08
C ALA A 31 -2.55 -22.51 4.59
N ILE A 32 -1.60 -21.96 3.82
CA ILE A 32 -1.71 -21.84 2.36
C ILE A 32 -1.80 -23.24 1.72
N ALA A 33 -0.91 -24.16 2.09
CA ALA A 33 -0.88 -25.51 1.51
C ALA A 33 -2.16 -26.32 1.78
N THR A 34 -2.86 -26.02 2.88
CA THR A 34 -4.14 -26.64 3.24
C THR A 34 -5.36 -25.86 2.72
N GLY A 35 -5.14 -24.74 2.04
CA GLY A 35 -6.19 -23.87 1.50
C GLY A 35 -6.99 -23.11 2.57
N VAL A 36 -6.46 -23.02 3.79
CA VAL A 36 -7.09 -22.28 4.90
C VAL A 36 -6.97 -20.78 4.69
N ILE A 37 -5.87 -20.30 4.10
CA ILE A 37 -5.69 -18.91 3.70
C ILE A 37 -5.30 -18.81 2.20
N PRO A 38 -5.71 -17.74 1.49
CA PRO A 38 -5.31 -17.53 0.10
C PRO A 38 -3.80 -17.39 -0.02
N ASP A 39 -3.24 -17.89 -1.12
CA ASP A 39 -1.83 -17.66 -1.46
C ASP A 39 -1.65 -16.24 -2.04
N PRO A 40 -0.96 -15.34 -1.34
CA PRO A 40 -0.71 -13.97 -1.81
C PRO A 40 0.05 -13.94 -3.14
N ALA A 41 0.84 -14.99 -3.44
CA ALA A 41 1.62 -15.15 -4.67
C ALA A 41 0.78 -15.68 -5.86
N THR A 42 -0.50 -15.99 -5.68
CA THR A 42 -1.43 -16.31 -6.80
C THR A 42 -2.78 -15.57 -6.73
N ALA A 43 -3.04 -14.83 -5.66
CA ALA A 43 -4.26 -14.04 -5.50
C ALA A 43 -4.48 -13.02 -6.66
N PRO A 44 -5.74 -12.83 -7.11
CA PRO A 44 -6.07 -11.82 -8.12
C PRO A 44 -5.74 -10.41 -7.64
N VAL A 45 -4.97 -9.68 -8.45
CA VAL A 45 -4.59 -8.28 -8.20
C VAL A 45 -5.58 -7.29 -8.80
N GLU A 46 -6.27 -7.65 -9.89
CA GLU A 46 -7.30 -6.80 -10.49
C GLU A 46 -8.41 -6.49 -9.47
N GLY A 47 -8.83 -5.23 -9.40
CA GLY A 47 -9.84 -4.78 -8.45
C GLY A 47 -9.72 -3.31 -8.06
N LEU A 48 -10.65 -2.91 -7.18
CA LEU A 48 -10.67 -1.63 -6.50
C LEU A 48 -10.15 -1.81 -5.07
N TYR A 49 -9.25 -0.92 -4.68
CA TYR A 49 -8.63 -0.86 -3.37
C TYR A 49 -8.91 0.50 -2.75
N GLU A 50 -9.24 0.50 -1.46
CA GLU A 50 -9.66 1.70 -0.75
C GLU A 50 -9.08 1.75 0.66
N HIS A 51 -8.83 2.96 1.13
CA HIS A 51 -8.62 3.25 2.54
C HIS A 51 -9.58 4.36 2.95
N VAL A 52 -10.49 4.06 3.87
CA VAL A 52 -11.49 5.03 4.33
C VAL A 52 -10.88 5.87 5.46
N GLY A 53 -10.43 7.08 5.11
CA GLY A 53 -10.04 8.09 6.08
C GLY A 53 -11.26 8.82 6.66
N GLU A 54 -11.02 9.69 7.64
CA GLU A 54 -12.10 10.46 8.30
C GLU A 54 -12.78 11.46 7.35
N ALA A 55 -12.01 12.04 6.43
CA ALA A 55 -12.45 13.15 5.59
C ALA A 55 -12.64 12.78 4.11
N ALA A 56 -11.94 11.74 3.65
CA ALA A 56 -11.96 11.27 2.28
C ALA A 56 -11.49 9.81 2.21
N THR A 57 -11.73 9.17 1.07
CA THR A 57 -11.33 7.79 0.80
C THR A 57 -10.20 7.80 -0.22
N ASP A 58 -9.04 7.24 0.17
CA ASP A 58 -7.97 6.96 -0.77
C ASP A 58 -8.40 5.80 -1.66
N LYS A 59 -8.05 5.86 -2.94
CA LYS A 59 -8.45 4.87 -3.93
C LYS A 59 -7.27 4.46 -4.80
N LEU A 60 -7.19 3.17 -5.08
CA LEU A 60 -6.32 2.58 -6.08
C LEU A 60 -7.15 1.62 -6.91
N CYS A 61 -7.18 1.79 -8.22
CA CYS A 61 -7.76 0.82 -9.15
C CYS A 61 -6.63 0.10 -9.88
N LEU A 62 -6.78 -1.20 -10.08
CA LEU A 62 -5.87 -2.06 -10.84
C LEU A 62 -6.69 -2.85 -11.84
N ILE A 63 -6.37 -2.72 -13.13
CA ILE A 63 -7.14 -3.34 -14.23
C ILE A 63 -6.17 -4.02 -15.18
N GLY A 64 -6.44 -5.29 -15.50
CA GLY A 64 -5.56 -6.08 -16.35
C GLY A 64 -5.52 -7.54 -15.93
N ALA A 65 -4.67 -8.31 -16.62
CA ALA A 65 -4.62 -9.75 -16.48
C ALA A 65 -3.18 -10.28 -16.50
N GLY A 66 -2.99 -11.47 -15.95
CA GLY A 66 -1.67 -12.07 -15.78
C GLY A 66 -0.84 -11.25 -14.81
N ASP A 67 0.34 -10.80 -15.24
CA ASP A 67 1.24 -10.03 -14.39
C ASP A 67 1.28 -8.53 -14.74
N ARG A 68 0.38 -8.03 -15.60
CA ARG A 68 0.44 -6.64 -16.10
C ARG A 68 -0.89 -5.93 -15.91
N TYR A 69 -0.82 -4.76 -15.27
CA TYR A 69 -1.98 -3.98 -14.89
C TYR A 69 -1.79 -2.51 -15.27
N ARG A 70 -2.87 -1.85 -15.65
CA ARG A 70 -3.00 -0.40 -15.57
C ARG A 70 -3.48 -0.02 -14.19
N LEU A 71 -3.06 1.14 -13.71
CA LEU A 71 -3.49 1.66 -12.43
C LEU A 71 -3.85 3.13 -12.48
N GLY A 72 -4.70 3.52 -11.54
CA GLY A 72 -4.94 4.89 -11.15
C GLY A 72 -4.95 4.96 -9.63
N ILE A 73 -4.36 5.99 -9.05
CA ILE A 73 -4.27 6.19 -7.61
C ILE A 73 -4.59 7.64 -7.24
N SER A 74 -5.41 7.80 -6.20
CA SER A 74 -5.78 9.06 -5.59
C SER A 74 -5.65 8.92 -4.08
N VAL A 75 -4.79 9.75 -3.49
CA VAL A 75 -4.51 9.76 -2.05
C VAL A 75 -4.77 11.16 -1.51
N HIS A 76 -5.41 11.22 -0.35
CA HIS A 76 -5.88 12.44 0.26
C HIS A 76 -5.10 12.78 1.52
N LEU A 77 -4.99 14.07 1.80
CA LEU A 77 -4.58 14.58 3.10
C LEU A 77 -5.69 15.50 3.61
N GLY A 78 -6.47 14.99 4.57
CA GLY A 78 -7.74 15.62 4.95
C GLY A 78 -8.73 15.60 3.80
N ARG A 79 -9.24 16.77 3.38
CA ARG A 79 -10.23 16.88 2.30
C ARG A 79 -9.62 17.11 0.91
N ASN A 80 -8.31 17.32 0.84
CA ASN A 80 -7.63 17.66 -0.41
C ASN A 80 -6.97 16.42 -0.99
N VAL A 81 -6.97 16.30 -2.32
CA VAL A 81 -6.12 15.33 -3.01
C VAL A 81 -4.67 15.73 -2.80
N ALA A 82 -3.92 14.88 -2.11
CA ALA A 82 -2.51 15.07 -1.86
C ALA A 82 -1.67 14.53 -3.02
N CYS A 83 -2.05 13.37 -3.57
CA CYS A 83 -1.37 12.75 -4.70
C CYS A 83 -2.37 12.14 -5.68
N HIS A 84 -2.12 12.33 -6.98
CA HIS A 84 -2.92 11.74 -8.05
C HIS A 84 -2.04 11.31 -9.22
N ALA A 85 -2.19 10.06 -9.66
CA ALA A 85 -1.42 9.50 -10.74
C ALA A 85 -2.14 8.38 -11.48
N GLN A 86 -1.74 8.18 -12.73
CA GLN A 86 -2.02 6.97 -13.50
C GLN A 86 -0.70 6.29 -13.86
N GLY A 87 -0.75 5.02 -14.21
CA GLY A 87 0.45 4.29 -14.59
C GLY A 87 0.22 2.81 -14.83
N ARG A 88 1.26 2.02 -14.56
CA ARG A 88 1.26 0.58 -14.73
C ARG A 88 1.83 -0.12 -13.50
N ALA A 89 1.34 -1.33 -13.25
CA ALA A 89 1.91 -2.24 -12.27
C ALA A 89 2.27 -3.56 -12.95
N GLU A 90 3.40 -4.14 -12.54
CA GLU A 90 3.79 -5.49 -12.93
C GLU A 90 3.97 -6.37 -11.70
N ARG A 91 3.34 -7.55 -11.70
CA ARG A 91 3.39 -8.47 -10.57
C ARG A 91 4.69 -9.27 -10.57
N LYS A 92 5.30 -9.38 -9.39
CA LYS A 92 6.53 -10.15 -9.10
C LYS A 92 6.38 -10.85 -7.75
N GLY A 93 5.74 -12.02 -7.75
CA GLY A 93 5.39 -12.72 -6.52
C GLY A 93 4.44 -11.88 -5.67
N GLU A 94 4.85 -11.57 -4.44
CA GLU A 94 4.13 -10.73 -3.47
C GLU A 94 4.44 -9.23 -3.61
N ALA A 95 5.00 -8.80 -4.75
CA ALA A 95 5.29 -7.40 -5.03
C ALA A 95 4.63 -6.92 -6.32
N LEU A 96 4.20 -5.67 -6.32
CA LEU A 96 3.77 -4.92 -7.50
C LEU A 96 4.84 -3.88 -7.85
N MET A 97 5.50 -4.06 -8.98
CA MET A 97 6.39 -3.07 -9.56
C MET A 97 5.57 -1.96 -10.20
N ILE A 98 5.37 -0.88 -9.46
CA ILE A 98 4.58 0.28 -9.87
C ILE A 98 5.46 1.25 -10.64
N THR A 99 4.94 1.78 -11.75
CA THR A 99 5.50 2.91 -12.50
C THR A 99 4.39 3.92 -12.73
N LEU A 100 4.54 5.12 -12.18
CA LEU A 100 3.62 6.23 -12.42
C LEU A 100 4.07 6.98 -13.69
N GLU A 101 3.11 7.45 -14.48
CA GLU A 101 3.35 7.94 -15.84
C GLU A 101 2.75 9.33 -16.08
N GLY A 102 3.33 10.07 -17.02
CA GLY A 102 2.85 11.39 -17.45
C GLY A 102 3.48 12.58 -16.74
N LYS A 103 4.24 12.37 -15.65
CA LYS A 103 5.02 13.42 -14.98
C LYS A 103 6.46 12.94 -14.73
N GLY A 104 6.99 13.12 -13.53
CA GLY A 104 8.37 12.75 -13.18
C GLY A 104 8.60 11.23 -13.15
N ASP A 105 9.89 10.85 -13.04
CA ASP A 105 10.31 9.45 -12.94
C ASP A 105 9.96 8.89 -11.55
N CYS A 106 8.98 7.99 -11.51
CA CYS A 106 8.50 7.38 -10.28
C CYS A 106 8.25 5.89 -10.48
N ARG A 107 9.17 5.07 -9.97
CA ARG A 107 9.08 3.61 -9.99
C ARG A 107 9.48 3.02 -8.64
N PHE A 108 8.66 2.14 -8.10
CA PHE A 108 8.90 1.49 -6.80
C PHE A 108 8.21 0.12 -6.73
N ALA A 109 8.64 -0.69 -5.76
CA ALA A 109 7.98 -1.95 -5.44
C ALA A 109 7.01 -1.72 -4.27
N ALA A 110 5.72 -1.98 -4.48
CA ALA A 110 4.73 -2.06 -3.42
C ALA A 110 4.55 -3.54 -3.01
N ALA A 111 4.34 -3.79 -1.71
CA ALA A 111 4.02 -5.13 -1.24
C ALA A 111 2.53 -5.44 -1.51
N PHE A 112 2.24 -6.71 -1.79
CA PHE A 112 0.89 -7.22 -1.99
C PHE A 112 0.73 -8.56 -1.26
N ASP A 113 -0.19 -8.61 -0.30
CA ASP A 113 -0.45 -9.80 0.51
C ASP A 113 -1.73 -10.55 0.10
N GLY A 114 -2.19 -10.31 -1.12
CA GLY A 114 -3.41 -10.92 -1.66
C GLY A 114 -4.63 -10.03 -1.53
N GLU A 115 -4.68 -9.18 -0.50
CA GLU A 115 -5.83 -8.31 -0.23
C GLU A 115 -5.44 -6.84 -0.03
N GLU A 116 -4.23 -6.53 0.41
CA GLU A 116 -3.76 -5.16 0.61
C GLU A 116 -2.56 -4.83 -0.30
N VAL A 117 -2.54 -3.60 -0.84
CA VAL A 117 -1.37 -3.03 -1.50
C VAL A 117 -0.73 -2.02 -0.55
N ARG A 118 0.55 -2.22 -0.22
CA ARG A 118 1.35 -1.34 0.66
C ARG A 118 2.47 -0.66 -0.10
N ILE A 119 2.40 0.66 -0.20
CA ILE A 119 3.46 1.50 -0.74
C ILE A 119 4.60 1.62 0.30
N PRO A 120 5.87 1.50 -0.10
CA PRO A 120 6.99 1.57 0.84
C PRO A 120 7.05 2.91 1.57
N GLY A 121 7.61 2.89 2.78
CA GLY A 121 7.82 4.11 3.59
C GLY A 121 8.78 5.13 2.96
N ALA A 122 9.50 4.74 1.91
CA ALA A 122 10.30 5.64 1.10
C ALA A 122 10.08 5.34 -0.39
N VAL A 123 9.88 6.39 -1.18
CA VAL A 123 9.73 6.33 -2.65
C VAL A 123 10.77 7.26 -3.30
N PRO A 124 11.12 7.05 -4.59
CA PRO A 124 12.02 7.95 -5.29
C PRO A 124 11.54 9.40 -5.31
N GLN A 125 12.48 10.35 -5.35
CA GLN A 125 12.17 11.78 -5.33
C GLN A 125 11.22 12.22 -6.47
N GLY A 126 11.33 11.61 -7.65
CA GLY A 126 10.48 11.96 -8.80
C GLY A 126 8.99 11.65 -8.59
N CYS A 127 8.63 10.83 -7.60
CA CYS A 127 7.24 10.59 -7.20
C CYS A 127 6.55 11.85 -6.65
N GLY A 128 7.29 12.82 -6.12
CA GLY A 128 6.72 14.09 -5.65
C GLY A 128 6.03 14.89 -6.76
N SER A 129 6.40 14.68 -8.03
CA SER A 129 5.74 15.34 -9.17
C SER A 129 4.26 14.96 -9.33
N TYR A 130 3.83 13.85 -8.72
CA TYR A 130 2.43 13.39 -8.70
C TYR A 130 1.65 13.93 -7.51
N CYS A 131 2.30 14.66 -6.60
CA CYS A 131 1.71 15.18 -5.39
C CYS A 131 1.67 16.72 -5.39
N THR A 132 0.79 17.28 -4.56
CA THR A 132 0.67 18.73 -4.35
C THR A 132 1.59 19.18 -3.22
N GLY A 133 2.31 20.28 -3.41
CA GLY A 133 3.26 20.79 -2.40
C GLY A 133 4.35 19.77 -2.06
N ASP A 134 4.64 19.63 -0.76
CA ASP A 134 5.65 18.70 -0.23
C ASP A 134 5.04 17.34 0.21
N ASN A 135 3.83 17.02 -0.28
CA ASN A 135 3.18 15.75 0.04
C ASN A 135 3.89 14.57 -0.63
N SER A 136 3.68 13.38 -0.08
CA SER A 136 4.27 12.13 -0.55
C SER A 136 3.25 11.00 -0.52
N ILE A 137 3.37 10.06 -1.47
CA ILE A 137 2.56 8.85 -1.53
C ILE A 137 3.14 7.70 -0.67
N SER A 138 4.32 7.91 -0.06
CA SER A 138 5.00 6.92 0.77
C SER A 138 4.15 6.43 1.94
N GLY A 139 4.22 5.13 2.21
CA GLY A 139 3.58 4.51 3.39
C GLY A 139 2.07 4.33 3.31
N VAL A 140 1.45 4.65 2.17
CA VAL A 140 0.02 4.41 1.95
C VAL A 140 -0.25 2.90 1.86
N ALA A 141 -1.32 2.45 2.51
CA ALA A 141 -1.81 1.09 2.44
C ALA A 141 -3.30 1.10 2.05
N LEU A 142 -3.68 0.33 1.03
CA LEU A 142 -5.06 0.24 0.54
C LEU A 142 -5.51 -1.21 0.49
N GLY A 143 -6.64 -1.52 1.13
CA GLY A 143 -7.25 -2.85 1.13
C GLY A 143 -8.23 -3.01 -0.02
N LYS A 144 -8.33 -4.21 -0.59
CA LYS A 144 -9.24 -4.53 -1.68
C LYS A 144 -10.68 -4.41 -1.19
N SER A 145 -11.44 -3.51 -1.79
CA SER A 145 -12.87 -3.33 -1.51
C SER A 145 -13.75 -4.06 -2.53
N SER A 146 -13.24 -4.29 -3.75
CA SER A 146 -13.90 -5.12 -4.76
C SER A 146 -12.90 -5.82 -5.67
N ALA A 147 -13.17 -7.09 -5.99
CA ALA A 147 -12.43 -7.86 -7.00
C ALA A 147 -13.05 -7.75 -8.40
N GLU A 148 -14.17 -7.03 -8.55
CA GLU A 148 -14.88 -6.91 -9.82
C GLU A 148 -14.20 -5.86 -10.72
N PRO A 149 -13.79 -6.20 -11.95
CA PRO A 149 -13.14 -5.25 -12.86
C PRO A 149 -14.02 -4.04 -13.19
N ALA A 150 -15.34 -4.24 -13.20
CA ALA A 150 -16.32 -3.18 -13.44
C ALA A 150 -16.28 -2.10 -12.35
N ASP A 151 -16.04 -2.47 -11.09
CA ASP A 151 -15.94 -1.52 -9.98
C ASP A 151 -14.64 -0.71 -10.07
N ALA A 152 -13.54 -1.36 -10.45
CA ALA A 152 -12.27 -0.69 -10.72
C ALA A 152 -12.37 0.34 -11.86
N LEU A 153 -13.10 0.01 -12.94
CA LEU A 153 -13.39 0.93 -14.05
C LEU A 153 -14.35 2.07 -13.67
N ALA A 154 -15.31 1.77 -12.80
CA ALA A 154 -16.28 2.75 -12.31
C ALA A 154 -15.66 3.72 -11.30
N ALA A 155 -14.51 3.39 -10.70
CA ALA A 155 -13.82 4.25 -9.75
C ALA A 155 -13.55 5.65 -10.31
N ARG A 156 -13.78 6.65 -9.47
CA ARG A 156 -13.60 8.07 -9.79
C ARG A 156 -12.64 8.74 -8.82
N ASP A 157 -11.90 9.71 -9.31
CA ASP A 157 -11.17 10.65 -8.47
C ASP A 157 -12.13 11.67 -7.83
N ASN A 158 -11.57 12.62 -7.05
CA ASN A 158 -12.38 13.66 -6.41
C ASN A 158 -13.03 14.65 -7.38
N ASP A 159 -12.45 14.82 -8.55
CA ASP A 159 -12.97 15.71 -9.59
C ASP A 159 -14.05 15.01 -10.44
N GLY A 160 -14.35 13.73 -10.12
CA GLY A 160 -15.33 12.90 -10.82
C GLY A 160 -14.78 12.31 -12.13
N ALA A 161 -13.48 12.44 -12.40
CA ALA A 161 -12.86 11.83 -13.57
C ALA A 161 -12.58 10.34 -13.31
N PRO A 162 -12.53 9.50 -14.38
CA PRO A 162 -12.14 8.10 -14.24
C PRO A 162 -10.76 7.94 -13.62
N LEU A 163 -10.67 7.15 -12.55
CA LEU A 163 -9.39 6.88 -11.90
C LEU A 163 -8.52 5.98 -12.80
N CYS A 164 -9.11 4.88 -13.29
CA CYS A 164 -8.55 4.02 -14.31
C CYS A 164 -9.23 4.24 -15.66
N THR A 165 -8.50 3.97 -16.74
CA THR A 165 -9.03 3.96 -18.09
C THR A 165 -8.87 2.58 -18.73
N ASP A 166 -9.93 2.10 -19.36
CA ASP A 166 -9.94 0.97 -20.29
C ASP A 166 -9.51 1.46 -21.69
N GLY A 167 -8.31 2.02 -21.81
CA GLY A 167 -7.76 2.36 -23.13
C GLY A 167 -7.77 1.18 -24.08
#